data_AF-A0A0S8H4B2-F1
#
_entry.id   AF-A0A0S8H4B2-F1
#
_cell.length_a   1.000
_cell.length_b   1.000
_cell.length_c   1.000
_cell.angle_alpha   90.00
_cell.angle_beta   90.00
_cell.angle_gamma   90.00
#
_symmetry.space_group_name_H-M   'P 1'
#
loop_
_entity.id
_entity.type
_entity.pdbx_description
1 polymer ?
#
loop_
_entity_poly.entity_id
_entity_poly.type
_entity_poly.pdbx_seq_one_letter_code
_entity_poly.pdbx_strand_id
1 'polypeptide(L)'
;FTIGWAWVSDYGSADDPEMFPYLYAYSPYHNIHPELYPPTLVTTADHDDRVVPGHSFKFAARLQEMQMGDAPVLIRIQTRAGHGGGKPTSMVIEEQADRWAFLVKSLGIEMPEDPVH
;
A
#
# COMPACT_ATOMS: atom_id res chain seq x y z
N PHE A 1 6.11 16.64 -11.65
CA PHE A 1 5.71 15.78 -10.51
C PHE A 1 6.69 14.61 -10.47
N THR A 2 7.57 14.60 -9.45
CA THR A 2 8.60 13.59 -9.16
C THR A 2 9.32 12.98 -10.38
N ILE A 3 9.88 11.77 -10.22
CA ILE A 3 10.58 11.01 -11.27
C ILE A 3 9.65 10.07 -12.05
N GLY A 4 8.32 10.18 -11.88
CA GLY A 4 7.35 9.25 -12.48
C GLY A 4 7.40 9.18 -14.01
N TRP A 5 7.86 10.25 -14.66
CA TRP A 5 8.09 10.29 -16.11
C TRP A 5 9.12 9.26 -16.58
N ALA A 6 10.05 8.84 -15.71
CA ALA A 6 11.08 7.86 -16.04
C ALA A 6 10.52 6.43 -16.22
N TRP A 7 9.26 6.18 -15.83
CA TRP A 7 8.60 4.88 -15.98
C TRP A 7 7.61 4.84 -17.16
N VAL A 8 7.53 5.90 -17.97
CA VAL A 8 6.68 5.92 -19.17
C VAL A 8 7.11 4.85 -20.18
N SER A 9 8.39 4.49 -20.23
CA SER A 9 8.89 3.38 -21.06
C SER A 9 8.25 2.03 -20.72
N ASP A 10 7.88 1.84 -19.45
CA ASP A 10 7.40 0.56 -18.92
C ASP A 10 5.88 0.52 -18.87
N TYR A 11 5.23 1.62 -18.49
CA TYR A 11 3.78 1.68 -18.30
C TYR A 11 3.04 2.42 -19.41
N GLY A 12 3.69 3.32 -20.13
CA GLY A 12 3.04 4.30 -20.99
C GLY A 12 2.65 5.58 -20.25
N SER A 13 1.93 6.47 -20.94
CA SER A 13 1.49 7.77 -20.38
C SER A 13 -0.02 7.93 -20.48
N ALA A 14 -0.64 8.42 -19.41
CA ALA A 14 -2.07 8.79 -19.41
C ALA A 14 -2.35 10.04 -20.26
N ASP A 15 -1.32 10.81 -20.60
CA ASP A 15 -1.42 11.95 -21.52
C ASP A 15 -1.52 11.50 -22.99
N ASP A 16 -1.22 10.22 -23.27
CA ASP A 16 -1.44 9.62 -24.59
C ASP A 16 -2.86 9.02 -24.66
N PRO A 17 -3.75 9.56 -25.53
CA PRO A 17 -5.11 9.07 -25.67
C PRO A 17 -5.24 7.61 -26.10
N GLU A 18 -4.23 7.06 -26.81
CA GLU A 18 -4.22 5.65 -27.21
C GLU A 18 -3.87 4.74 -26.03
N MET A 19 -3.00 5.19 -25.13
CA MET A 19 -2.58 4.40 -23.97
C MET A 19 -3.52 4.56 -22.77
N PHE A 20 -4.18 5.71 -22.63
CA PHE A 20 -5.05 6.02 -21.49
C PHE A 20 -6.10 4.94 -21.18
N PRO A 21 -6.84 4.37 -22.17
CA PRO A 21 -7.83 3.33 -21.88
C PRO A 21 -7.23 2.10 -21.23
N TYR A 22 -6.02 1.69 -21.64
CA TYR A 22 -5.32 0.54 -21.05
C TYR A 22 -4.89 0.84 -19.62
N LEU A 23 -4.25 1.99 -19.40
CA LEU A 23 -3.82 2.44 -18.07
C LEU A 23 -5.00 2.53 -17.10
N TYR A 24 -6.11 3.12 -17.55
CA TYR A 24 -7.32 3.25 -16.76
C TYR A 24 -7.93 1.89 -16.42
N ALA A 25 -7.96 0.96 -17.38
CA ALA A 25 -8.57 -0.35 -17.21
C ALA A 25 -7.94 -1.19 -16.10
N TYR A 26 -6.63 -1.08 -15.85
CA TYR A 26 -5.97 -1.84 -14.77
C TYR A 26 -5.59 -1.00 -13.54
N SER A 27 -5.71 0.34 -13.60
CA SER A 27 -5.30 1.22 -12.51
C SER A 27 -6.00 0.83 -11.20
N PRO A 28 -5.27 0.43 -10.14
CA PRO A 28 -5.90 -0.06 -8.92
C PRO A 28 -6.88 0.92 -8.30
N TYR A 29 -6.54 2.22 -8.26
CA TYR A 29 -7.41 3.25 -7.70
C TYR A 29 -8.73 3.40 -8.46
N HIS A 30 -8.71 3.31 -9.79
CA HIS A 30 -9.90 3.51 -10.62
C HIS A 30 -10.80 2.28 -10.68
N ASN A 31 -10.27 1.11 -10.31
CA ASN A 31 -11.01 -0.15 -10.27
C ASN A 31 -11.53 -0.51 -8.87
N ILE A 32 -11.48 0.42 -7.91
CA ILE A 32 -12.14 0.24 -6.61
C ILE A 32 -13.62 0.56 -6.76
N HIS A 33 -14.46 -0.43 -6.50
CA HIS A 33 -15.91 -0.38 -6.50
C HIS A 33 -16.48 -0.98 -5.21
N PRO A 34 -17.76 -0.77 -4.87
CA PRO A 34 -18.34 -1.38 -3.68
C PRO A 34 -18.19 -2.92 -3.69
N GLU A 35 -17.41 -3.47 -2.74
CA GLU A 35 -17.10 -4.89 -2.65
C GLU A 35 -16.64 -5.30 -1.24
N LEU A 36 -16.69 -6.60 -0.94
CA LEU A 36 -16.07 -7.20 0.24
C LEU A 36 -14.57 -7.39 0.02
N TYR A 37 -13.78 -6.35 0.27
CA TYR A 37 -12.32 -6.42 0.13
C TYR A 37 -11.68 -7.24 1.27
N PRO A 38 -10.55 -7.92 1.03
CA PRO A 38 -9.81 -8.62 2.08
C PRO A 38 -9.17 -7.63 3.08
N PRO A 39 -8.78 -8.10 4.29
CA PRO A 39 -7.96 -7.32 5.19
C PRO A 39 -6.74 -6.75 4.45
N THR A 40 -6.60 -5.43 4.42
CA THR A 40 -5.58 -4.73 3.63
C THR A 40 -4.78 -3.77 4.51
N LEU A 41 -3.45 -3.90 4.47
CA LEU A 41 -2.52 -2.95 5.09
C LEU A 41 -1.69 -2.27 4.01
N VAL A 42 -2.05 -1.03 3.68
CA VAL A 42 -1.29 -0.19 2.74
C VAL A 42 -0.10 0.42 3.47
N THR A 43 1.11 0.28 2.94
CA THR A 43 2.31 0.89 3.53
C THR A 43 2.86 2.00 2.64
N THR A 44 3.34 3.07 3.26
CA THR A 44 4.02 4.17 2.56
C THR A 44 4.94 4.93 3.53
N ALA A 45 5.67 5.93 3.03
CA ALA A 45 6.52 6.80 3.83
C ALA A 45 6.27 8.28 3.52
N ASP A 46 6.35 9.14 4.54
CA ASP A 46 5.99 10.56 4.45
C ASP A 46 6.94 11.38 3.57
N HIS A 47 8.20 10.94 3.40
CA HIS A 47 9.21 11.59 2.56
C HIS A 47 9.64 10.70 1.38
N ASP A 48 8.75 9.84 0.88
CA ASP A 48 9.00 9.11 -0.38
C ASP A 48 8.88 10.07 -1.57
N ASP A 49 10.04 10.52 -2.06
CA ASP A 49 10.17 11.40 -3.22
C ASP A 49 10.26 10.65 -4.56
N ARG A 50 10.37 9.31 -4.52
CA ARG A 50 10.38 8.45 -5.71
C ARG A 50 8.94 8.10 -6.11
N VAL A 51 8.19 7.48 -5.21
CA VAL A 51 6.77 7.15 -5.41
C VAL A 51 5.98 7.91 -4.36
N VAL A 52 5.35 9.02 -4.78
CA VAL A 52 4.69 9.92 -3.83
C VAL A 52 3.63 9.20 -3.00
N PRO A 53 3.55 9.49 -1.69
CA PRO A 53 2.60 8.81 -0.79
C PRO A 53 1.14 9.09 -1.15
N GLY A 54 0.88 10.12 -1.98
CA GLY A 54 -0.45 10.42 -2.51
C GLY A 54 -1.11 9.27 -3.27
N HIS A 55 -0.36 8.33 -3.84
CA HIS A 55 -0.93 7.09 -4.39
C HIS A 55 -1.57 6.25 -3.29
N SER A 56 -0.80 5.95 -2.25
CA SER A 56 -1.25 5.14 -1.10
C SER A 56 -2.39 5.82 -0.34
N PHE A 57 -2.34 7.14 -0.15
CA PHE A 57 -3.39 7.89 0.54
C PHE A 57 -4.74 7.79 -0.18
N LYS A 58 -4.76 8.08 -1.49
CA LYS A 58 -5.98 8.00 -2.30
C LYS A 58 -6.51 6.56 -2.38
N PHE A 59 -5.62 5.59 -2.57
CA PHE A 59 -6.00 4.18 -2.62
C PHE A 59 -6.63 3.71 -1.30
N ALA A 60 -5.98 3.96 -0.16
CA ALA A 60 -6.51 3.57 1.14
C ALA A 60 -7.86 4.24 1.46
N ALA A 61 -7.98 5.55 1.19
CA ALA A 61 -9.22 6.29 1.42
C ALA A 61 -10.38 5.74 0.58
N ARG A 62 -10.13 5.50 -0.72
CA ARG A 62 -11.15 4.95 -1.61
C ARG A 62 -11.51 3.52 -1.26
N LEU A 63 -10.53 2.70 -0.85
CA LEU A 63 -10.77 1.32 -0.43
C LEU A 63 -11.57 1.26 0.87
N GLN A 64 -11.33 2.16 1.83
CA GLN A 64 -12.16 2.32 3.03
C GLN A 64 -13.59 2.75 2.70
N GLU A 65 -13.76 3.68 1.75
CA GLU A 65 -15.08 4.17 1.31
C GLU A 65 -15.92 3.08 0.64
N MET A 66 -15.29 2.20 -0.14
CA MET A 66 -15.95 1.19 -0.97
C MET A 66 -16.03 -0.19 -0.30
N GLN A 67 -15.40 -0.38 0.86
CA GLN A 67 -15.47 -1.63 1.61
C GLN A 67 -16.89 -1.85 2.15
N MET A 68 -17.49 -2.97 1.75
CA MET A 68 -18.85 -3.37 2.16
C MET A 68 -18.87 -4.36 3.33
N GLY A 69 -17.71 -4.85 3.77
CA GLY A 69 -17.56 -5.79 4.89
C GLY A 69 -16.78 -5.22 6.08
N ASP A 70 -16.59 -6.04 7.11
CA ASP A 70 -15.91 -5.62 8.35
C ASP A 70 -14.39 -5.82 8.32
N ALA A 71 -13.85 -6.31 7.19
CA ALA A 71 -12.43 -6.55 7.04
C ALA A 71 -11.64 -5.22 7.09
N PRO A 72 -10.59 -5.13 7.92
CA PRO A 72 -9.90 -3.87 8.15
C PRO A 72 -9.13 -3.40 6.90
N VAL A 73 -9.31 -2.14 6.54
CA VAL A 73 -8.47 -1.44 5.56
C VAL A 73 -7.68 -0.36 6.28
N LEU A 74 -6.38 -0.57 6.42
CA LEU A 74 -5.48 0.28 7.19
C LEU A 74 -4.41 0.87 6.27
N ILE A 75 -3.89 2.02 6.67
CA ILE A 75 -2.68 2.61 6.08
C ILE A 75 -1.65 2.89 7.17
N ARG A 76 -0.43 2.38 6.98
CA ARG A 76 0.74 2.63 7.82
C ARG A 76 1.67 3.60 7.11
N ILE A 77 1.84 4.78 7.68
CA ILE A 77 2.70 5.84 7.15
C ILE A 77 3.95 5.89 8.02
N GLN A 78 5.08 5.47 7.47
CA GLN A 78 6.36 5.60 8.16
C GLN A 78 6.76 7.08 8.18
N THR A 79 7.03 7.62 9.37
CA THR A 79 7.50 8.99 9.53
C THR A 79 9.03 9.05 9.50
N ARG A 80 9.58 10.13 8.92
CA ARG A 80 11.04 10.34 8.76
C ARG A 80 11.74 9.23 7.96
N ALA A 81 11.05 8.66 6.98
CA ALA A 81 11.62 7.67 6.06
C ALA A 81 11.32 8.05 4.60
N GLY A 82 12.26 7.73 3.70
CA GLY A 82 12.04 7.79 2.25
C GLY A 82 11.68 6.42 1.67
N HIS A 83 11.92 6.24 0.37
CA HIS A 83 11.53 5.06 -0.42
C HIS A 83 12.09 3.70 0.06
N GLY A 84 13.08 3.68 0.96
CA GLY A 84 13.59 2.44 1.56
C GLY A 84 15.06 2.46 1.97
N GLY A 85 15.87 3.36 1.41
CA GLY A 85 17.29 3.47 1.74
C GLY A 85 17.54 4.09 3.12
N GLY A 86 18.45 3.49 3.89
CA GLY A 86 19.00 4.09 5.11
C GLY A 86 18.10 4.05 6.35
N LYS A 87 17.07 3.19 6.40
CA LYS A 87 16.25 3.00 7.61
C LYS A 87 17.08 2.38 8.75
N PRO A 88 17.15 2.99 9.95
CA PRO A 88 17.58 2.33 11.17
C PRO A 88 16.98 0.95 11.37
N THR A 89 17.78 -0.01 11.87
CA THR A 89 17.35 -1.38 12.15
C THR A 89 16.10 -1.44 13.04
N SER A 90 15.99 -0.53 14.02
CA SER A 90 14.80 -0.44 14.88
C SER A 90 13.51 -0.21 14.09
N MET A 91 13.53 0.70 13.11
CA MET A 91 12.36 0.95 12.26
C MET A 91 12.04 -0.25 11.36
N VAL A 92 13.06 -0.98 10.90
CA VAL A 92 12.84 -2.23 10.14
C VAL A 92 12.16 -3.26 11.02
N ILE A 93 12.61 -3.42 12.27
CA ILE A 93 12.00 -4.36 13.24
C ILE A 93 10.54 -3.99 13.50
N GLU A 94 10.24 -2.71 13.75
CA GLU A 94 8.87 -2.22 13.95
C GLU A 94 7.97 -2.47 12.73
N GLU A 95 8.47 -2.17 11.52
CA GLU A 95 7.72 -2.41 10.28
C GLU A 95 7.40 -3.90 10.08
N GLN A 96 8.36 -4.79 10.37
CA GLN A 96 8.14 -6.23 10.30
C GLN A 96 7.15 -6.69 11.37
N ALA A 97 7.28 -6.21 12.60
CA ALA A 97 6.38 -6.55 13.69
C ALA A 97 4.92 -6.19 13.36
N ASP A 98 4.68 -4.98 12.86
CA ASP A 98 3.33 -4.53 12.46
C ASP A 98 2.75 -5.39 11.33
N ARG A 99 3.57 -5.72 10.31
CA ARG A 99 3.14 -6.55 9.17
C ARG A 99 2.78 -7.98 9.59
N TRP A 100 3.61 -8.59 10.43
CA TRP A 100 3.35 -9.95 10.93
C TRP A 100 2.17 -9.97 11.89
N ALA A 101 2.05 -9.01 12.79
CA ALA A 101 0.90 -8.89 13.68
C ALA A 101 -0.41 -8.72 12.89
N PHE A 102 -0.40 -7.87 11.84
CA PHE A 102 -1.54 -7.71 10.94
C PHE A 102 -1.90 -9.02 10.23
N LEU A 103 -0.90 -9.75 9.70
CA LEU A 103 -1.12 -11.01 9.01
C LEU A 103 -1.71 -12.08 9.93
N VAL A 104 -1.10 -12.29 11.10
CA VAL A 104 -1.54 -13.26 12.11
C VAL A 104 -2.97 -12.97 12.53
N LYS A 105 -3.28 -11.70 12.83
CA LYS A 105 -4.64 -11.29 13.18
C LYS A 105 -5.64 -11.48 12.04
N SER A 106 -5.26 -11.12 10.80
CA SER A 106 -6.14 -11.18 9.64
C SER A 106 -6.46 -12.60 9.19
N LEU A 107 -5.52 -13.53 9.38
CA LEU A 107 -5.68 -14.94 9.03
C LEU A 107 -6.19 -15.79 10.20
N GLY A 108 -6.37 -15.22 11.39
CA GLY A 108 -6.78 -15.96 12.59
C GLY A 108 -5.76 -17.02 13.01
N ILE A 109 -4.47 -16.76 12.81
CA ILE A 109 -3.41 -17.69 13.18
C ILE A 109 -3.30 -17.72 14.71
N GLU A 110 -3.52 -18.88 15.30
CA GLU A 110 -3.25 -19.12 16.72
C GLU A 110 -1.74 -19.21 16.94
N MET A 111 -1.23 -18.38 17.84
CA MET A 111 0.18 -18.43 18.24
C MET A 111 0.35 -19.51 19.32
N PRO A 112 1.40 -20.33 19.25
CA PRO A 112 1.70 -21.28 20.32
C PRO A 112 1.93 -20.54 21.64
N GLU A 113 1.45 -21.13 22.75
CA GLU A 113 1.55 -20.54 24.10
C GLU A 113 3.00 -20.32 24.55
N ASP A 114 3.96 -21.04 23.96
CA ASP A 114 5.39 -20.96 24.30
C ASP A 114 6.25 -20.84 23.02
N PRO A 115 6.63 -19.62 22.59
CA PRO A 115 7.33 -19.42 21.32
C PRO A 115 8.83 -19.77 21.35
N VAL A 116 9.36 -20.27 22.48
CA VAL A 116 10.81 -20.46 22.70
C VAL A 116 11.21 -21.90 23.06
N HIS A 117 10.30 -22.88 22.97
CA HIS A 117 10.64 -24.30 23.19
C HIS A 117 10.17 -25.22 22.06
#